data_AF-A0A2N3V560-F1
#
_entry.id   AF-A0A2N3V560-F1
#
_cell.length_a   1.000
_cell.length_b   1.000
_cell.length_c   1.000
_cell.angle_alpha   90.00
_cell.angle_beta   90.00
_cell.angle_gamma   90.00
#
_symmetry.space_group_name_H-M   'P 1'
#
loop_
_entity.id
_entity.type
_entity.pdbx_description
1 polymer ?
#
loop_
_entity_poly.entity_id
_entity_poly.type
_entity_poly.pdbx_seq_one_letter_code
_entity_poly.pdbx_strand_id
1 'polypeptide(L)'
;MEDEHLMSAVQQRLVLAVVDALNNAADFYTAVCAAITPPPASADVDTVLRILALAPIAYKHGERPAAVLARILTAIEIHSEGGELVPHRPVARIEDRY
;
A
#
# COMPACT_ATOMS: atom_id res chain seq x y z
N MET A 1 -26.26 0.93 -6.86
CA MET A 1 -25.08 1.78 -6.67
C MET A 1 -23.98 0.84 -6.27
N GLU A 2 -23.21 0.38 -7.25
CA GLU A 2 -21.99 -0.39 -6.97
C GLU A 2 -20.99 0.62 -6.46
N ASP A 3 -20.57 0.45 -5.20
CA ASP A 3 -19.44 1.18 -4.65
C ASP A 3 -18.26 1.05 -5.61
N GLU A 4 -17.95 2.12 -6.36
CA GLU A 4 -16.70 2.27 -7.10
C GLU A 4 -15.56 2.42 -6.08
N HIS A 5 -15.30 1.36 -5.33
CA HIS A 5 -14.12 1.27 -4.50
C HIS A 5 -12.94 1.03 -5.45
N LEU A 6 -12.03 2.00 -5.48
CA LEU A 6 -10.76 1.94 -6.23
C LEU A 6 -9.98 0.64 -5.96
N MET A 7 -10.22 0.00 -4.81
CA MET A 7 -9.65 -1.30 -4.47
C MET A 7 -10.56 -2.05 -3.50
N SER A 8 -10.75 -3.36 -3.72
CA SER A 8 -11.57 -4.21 -2.84
C SER A 8 -10.97 -4.36 -1.44
N ALA A 9 -11.80 -4.64 -0.42
CA ALA A 9 -11.35 -4.82 0.96
C ALA A 9 -10.32 -5.97 1.10
N VAL A 10 -10.42 -7.01 0.26
CA VAL A 10 -9.46 -8.13 0.24
C VAL A 10 -8.09 -7.68 -0.26
N GLN A 11 -8.05 -6.89 -1.33
CA GLN A 11 -6.81 -6.33 -1.87
C GLN A 11 -6.16 -5.33 -0.89
N GLN A 12 -6.96 -4.52 -0.18
CA GLN A 12 -6.45 -3.63 0.87
C GLN A 12 -5.81 -4.43 2.01
N ARG A 13 -6.46 -5.50 2.46
CA ARG A 13 -5.88 -6.40 3.47
C ARG A 13 -4.59 -7.07 2.99
N LEU A 14 -4.51 -7.43 1.70
CA LEU A 14 -3.29 -7.98 1.11
C LEU A 14 -2.12 -7.00 1.18
N VAL A 15 -2.32 -5.76 0.76
CA VAL A 15 -1.28 -4.72 0.83
C VAL A 15 -0.83 -4.49 2.27
N LEU A 16 -1.77 -4.39 3.21
CA LEU A 16 -1.45 -4.18 4.62
C LEU A 16 -0.63 -5.35 5.19
N ALA A 17 -1.04 -6.59 4.91
CA ALA A 17 -0.33 -7.78 5.38
C ALA A 17 1.07 -7.89 4.76
N VAL A 18 1.23 -7.58 3.48
CA VAL A 18 2.54 -7.59 2.80
C VAL A 18 3.47 -6.55 3.41
N VAL A 19 3.01 -5.32 3.61
CA VAL A 19 3.85 -4.26 4.20
C VAL A 19 4.18 -4.55 5.66
N ASP A 20 3.23 -5.10 6.42
CA ASP A 20 3.48 -5.51 7.80
C ASP A 20 4.50 -6.65 7.90
N ALA A 21 4.37 -7.66 7.03
CA ALA A 21 5.33 -8.76 6.95
C ALA A 21 6.72 -8.27 6.54
N LEU A 22 6.84 -7.34 5.59
CA LEU A 22 8.12 -6.73 5.21
C LEU A 22 8.82 -6.00 6.37
N ASN A 23 8.05 -5.42 7.28
CA ASN A 23 8.58 -4.66 8.42
C ASN A 23 8.94 -5.55 9.62
N ASN A 24 8.14 -6.58 9.88
CA ASN A 24 8.11 -7.24 11.19
C ASN A 24 8.37 -8.76 11.13
N ALA A 25 8.29 -9.39 9.96
CA ALA A 25 8.36 -10.85 9.87
C ALA A 25 9.78 -11.36 9.55
N ALA A 26 10.22 -12.37 10.30
CA ALA A 26 11.41 -13.14 9.95
C ALA A 26 11.15 -14.06 8.74
N ASP A 27 9.93 -14.58 8.60
CA ASP A 27 9.45 -15.34 7.45
C ASP A 27 8.27 -14.60 6.80
N PHE A 28 8.58 -13.90 5.71
CA PHE A 28 7.66 -13.05 4.98
C PHE A 28 6.43 -13.81 4.46
N TYR A 29 6.64 -14.92 3.75
CA TYR A 29 5.56 -15.62 3.05
C TYR A 29 4.60 -16.27 4.05
N THR A 30 5.15 -16.90 5.10
CA THR A 30 4.36 -17.48 6.18
C THR A 30 3.52 -16.43 6.91
N ALA A 31 4.07 -15.25 7.18
CA ALA A 31 3.33 -14.17 7.83
C ALA A 31 2.17 -13.65 6.97
N VAL A 32 2.38 -13.47 5.66
CA VAL A 32 1.33 -13.03 4.73
C VAL A 32 0.21 -14.08 4.63
N CYS A 33 0.55 -15.36 4.51
CA CYS A 33 -0.45 -16.43 4.47
C CYS A 33 -1.23 -16.58 5.79
N ALA A 34 -0.61 -16.27 6.93
CA ALA A 34 -1.30 -16.32 8.22
C ALA A 34 -2.28 -15.15 8.42
N ALA A 35 -2.03 -13.99 7.80
CA ALA A 35 -2.84 -12.79 7.97
C ALA A 35 -4.13 -12.76 7.13
N ILE A 36 -4.23 -13.61 6.10
CA ILE A 36 -5.31 -13.58 5.11
C ILE A 36 -5.88 -14.98 4.90
N THR A 37 -7.21 -15.09 4.93
CA THR A 37 -7.91 -16.35 4.70
C THR A 37 -9.04 -16.13 3.68
N PRO A 38 -9.09 -16.92 2.59
CA PRO A 38 -8.12 -17.96 2.19
C PRO A 38 -6.71 -17.39 1.92
N PRO A 39 -5.65 -18.21 2.00
CA PRO A 39 -4.29 -17.75 1.72
C PRO A 39 -4.21 -17.12 0.32
N PRO A 40 -3.49 -16.01 0.16
CA PRO A 40 -3.36 -15.36 -1.15
C PRO A 40 -2.52 -16.23 -2.09
N ALA A 41 -2.76 -16.11 -3.40
CA ALA A 41 -1.88 -16.75 -4.37
C ALA A 41 -0.52 -16.06 -4.37
N SER A 42 0.54 -16.81 -4.65
CA SER A 42 1.90 -16.26 -4.77
C SER A 42 1.99 -15.16 -5.81
N ALA A 43 1.22 -15.25 -6.90
CA ALA A 43 1.12 -14.23 -7.93
C ALA A 43 0.52 -12.91 -7.42
N ASP A 44 -0.43 -12.95 -6.48
CA ASP A 44 -1.02 -11.75 -5.89
C ASP A 44 0.01 -11.02 -5.01
N VAL A 45 0.79 -11.79 -4.22
CA VAL A 45 1.88 -11.26 -3.41
C VAL A 45 2.96 -10.63 -4.27
N ASP A 46 3.38 -11.30 -5.35
CA ASP A 46 4.36 -10.78 -6.31
C ASP A 46 3.87 -9.48 -6.97
N THR A 47 2.57 -9.43 -7.32
CA THR A 47 1.94 -8.23 -7.89
C THR A 47 2.04 -7.05 -6.92
N VAL A 48 1.74 -7.26 -5.63
CA VAL A 48 1.89 -6.20 -4.62
C VAL A 48 3.34 -5.76 -4.49
N LEU A 49 4.31 -6.68 -4.47
CA LEU A 49 5.73 -6.33 -4.40
C LEU A 49 6.16 -5.48 -5.61
N ARG A 50 5.69 -5.81 -6.82
CA ARG A 50 5.94 -4.99 -8.02
C ARG A 50 5.34 -3.60 -7.91
N ILE A 51 4.11 -3.48 -7.39
CA ILE A 51 3.45 -2.20 -7.15
C ILE A 51 4.26 -1.35 -6.16
N LEU A 52 4.75 -1.95 -5.07
CA LEU A 52 5.57 -1.27 -4.07
C LEU A 52 6.92 -0.79 -4.62
N ALA A 53 7.41 -1.39 -5.71
CA ALA A 53 8.63 -0.99 -6.40
C ALA A 53 8.43 0.14 -7.43
N LEU A 54 7.19 0.52 -7.76
CA LEU A 54 6.93 1.61 -8.70
C LEU A 54 7.39 2.94 -8.12
N ALA A 55 8.08 3.78 -8.91
CA ALA A 55 8.59 5.08 -8.48
C ALA A 55 7.60 5.97 -7.68
N PRO A 56 6.30 6.10 -8.04
CA PRO A 56 5.35 6.90 -7.27
C PRO A 56 4.99 6.30 -5.89
N ILE A 57 5.20 5.00 -5.70
CA ILE A 57 4.81 4.27 -4.48
C ILE A 57 6.03 3.94 -3.62
N ALA A 58 7.15 3.61 -4.27
CA ALA A 58 8.50 3.34 -3.75
C ALA A 58 8.53 3.17 -2.23
N TYR A 59 8.18 1.97 -1.80
CA TYR A 59 8.16 1.60 -0.39
C TYR A 59 9.55 1.71 0.23
N LYS A 60 9.58 2.16 1.49
CA LYS A 60 10.77 2.18 2.34
C LYS A 60 10.53 1.34 3.59
N HIS A 61 11.54 0.56 3.96
CA HIS A 61 11.48 -0.25 5.17
C HIS A 61 11.18 0.60 6.41
N GLY A 62 10.27 0.11 7.26
CA GLY A 62 9.76 0.82 8.45
C GLY A 62 8.58 1.75 8.18
N GLU A 63 8.10 1.88 6.93
CA GLU A 63 6.89 2.65 6.65
C GLU A 63 5.64 1.98 7.23
N ARG A 64 4.71 2.80 7.72
CA ARG A 64 3.42 2.32 8.25
C ARG A 64 2.57 1.73 7.12
N PRO A 65 2.02 0.51 7.28
CA PRO A 65 1.18 -0.13 6.26
C PRO A 65 0.05 0.77 5.72
N ALA A 66 -0.64 1.50 6.61
CA ALA A 66 -1.72 2.42 6.21
C ALA A 66 -1.24 3.59 5.33
N ALA A 67 -0.02 4.10 5.54
CA ALA A 67 0.53 5.19 4.74
C ALA A 67 0.89 4.74 3.32
N VAL A 68 1.40 3.50 3.20
CA VAL A 68 1.71 2.88 1.91
C VAL A 68 0.42 2.59 1.15
N LEU A 69 -0.59 2.04 1.84
CA LEU A 69 -1.91 1.80 1.25
C LEU A 69 -2.54 3.10 0.71
N ALA A 70 -2.52 4.18 1.49
CA ALA A 70 -3.05 5.47 1.05
C ALA A 70 -2.33 5.97 -0.22
N ARG A 71 -1.00 5.83 -0.29
CA ARG A 71 -0.21 6.20 -1.48
C ARG A 71 -0.60 5.39 -2.72
N ILE A 72 -0.86 4.09 -2.55
CA ILE A 72 -1.34 3.22 -3.63
C ILE A 72 -2.72 3.69 -4.10
N LEU A 73 -3.65 3.95 -3.18
CA LEU A 73 -5.00 4.43 -3.54
C LEU A 73 -4.94 5.77 -4.29
N THR A 74 -4.14 6.72 -3.81
CA THR A 74 -3.91 7.99 -4.51
C THR A 74 -3.32 7.78 -5.91
N ALA A 75 -2.41 6.82 -6.08
CA ALA A 75 -1.85 6.49 -7.39
C ALA A 75 -2.89 5.91 -8.37
N ILE A 76 -3.82 5.09 -7.87
CA ILE A 76 -4.93 4.55 -8.67
C ILE A 76 -5.90 5.66 -9.06
N GLU A 77 -6.29 6.50 -8.11
CA GLU A 77 -7.21 7.63 -8.32
C GLU A 77 -6.69 8.58 -9.39
N ILE A 78 -5.43 9.00 -9.27
CA ILE A 78 -4.78 9.90 -10.23
C ILE A 78 -4.73 9.27 -11.64
N HIS A 79 -4.43 7.98 -11.76
CA HIS A 79 -4.43 7.32 -13.08
C HIS A 79 -5.85 7.18 -13.65
N SER A 80 -6.85 6.89 -12.83
CA SER A 80 -8.25 6.78 -13.26
C SER A 80 -8.81 8.13 -13.74
N GLU A 81 -8.36 9.24 -13.15
CA GLU A 81 -8.76 10.60 -13.52
C GLU A 81 -7.91 11.20 -14.67
N GLY A 82 -6.91 10.47 -15.18
CA GLY A 82 -5.99 10.96 -16.21
C GLY A 82 -4.99 12.01 -15.73
N GLY A 83 -4.79 12.12 -14.42
CA GLY A 83 -3.83 13.02 -13.78
C GLY A 83 -2.41 12.46 -13.71
N GLU A 84 -1.44 13.32 -13.41
CA GLU A 84 -0.04 12.93 -13.17
C GLU A 84 0.21 12.79 -11.67
N LEU A 85 0.91 11.72 -11.27
CA LEU A 85 1.25 11.44 -9.86
C LEU A 85 2.24 12.47 -9.34
N VAL A 86 1.74 13.56 -8.76
CA VAL A 86 2.58 14.52 -8.05
C VAL A 86 2.91 13.95 -6.67
N PRO A 87 4.18 13.63 -6.35
CA PRO A 87 4.54 13.17 -5.03
C PRO A 87 4.22 14.28 -4.02
N HIS A 88 3.23 14.05 -3.17
CA HIS A 88 2.94 14.95 -2.05
C HIS A 88 4.19 15.08 -1.18
N ARG A 89 4.84 16.24 -1.25
CA ARG A 89 5.80 16.65 -0.22
C ARG A 89 5.08 16.58 1.13
N PRO A 90 5.72 16.06 2.19
CA PRO A 90 5.14 16.17 3.53
C PRO A 90 4.88 17.65 3.81
N VAL A 91 3.62 18.00 4.05
CA VAL A 91 3.22 19.36 4.43
C VAL A 91 4.04 19.72 5.66
N ALA A 92 4.76 20.83 5.55
CA ALA A 92 5.65 21.32 6.59
C ALA A 92 4.90 21.41 7.93
N ARG A 93 5.60 21.01 9.00
CA ARG A 93 5.18 21.19 10.39
C ARG A 93 4.61 22.60 10.57
N ILE A 94 3.39 22.70 11.07
CA ILE A 94 2.93 23.96 11.67
C ILE A 94 3.83 24.15 12.88
N GLU A 95 4.80 25.06 12.76
CA GLU A 95 5.53 25.59 13.90
C GLU A 95 4.53 26.35 14.76
N ASP A 96 4.22 25.76 15.91
CA ASP A 96 3.53 26.41 17.01
C ASP A 96 4.43 27.58 17.46
N ARG A 97 4.06 28.81 17.07
CA ARG A 97 4.69 30.04 17.55
C ARG A 97 3.82 30.64 18.66
N TYR A 98 4.43 30.68 19.85
CA TYR A 98 4.35 31.68 20.92
C TYR A 98 3.36 32.83 20.75
#